data_AF-A0A7V3X2F4-F1
#
_entry.id   AF-A0A7V3X2F4-F1
#
_cell.length_a   1.000
_cell.length_b   1.000
_cell.length_c   1.000
_cell.angle_alpha   90.00
_cell.angle_beta   90.00
_cell.angle_gamma   90.00
#
_symmetry.space_group_name_H-M   'P 1'
#
loop_
_entity.id
_entity.type
_entity.pdbx_description
1 polymer ?
#
loop_
_entity_poly.entity_id
_entity_poly.type
_entity_poly.pdbx_seq_one_letter_code
_entity_poly.pdbx_strand_id
1 'polypeptide(L)'
;MKQHDNVGTRSSLRLGFFTALPLADGGYVGGYLILNGVGRPVEFHCTTPVRPTRAQEILYGPTLKPYLLGEQMAPALIAKAKSAAEIIFVSEWEALTLSQVVDEPVALVVSPETSAAVEHESAASGESTRCVYSPIGARAAGTALLECGVLPACQTLQIGRNTLLVPESSVEGITRVQEYLSPWAGAFDLLEPFGRIRAALEEALRRG
;
A
#
# COMPACT_ATOMS: atom_id res chain seq x y z
N MET A 1 -18.93 -34.46 -11.19
CA MET A 1 -18.42 -33.42 -10.26
C MET A 1 -17.33 -32.67 -11.02
N LYS A 2 -17.64 -31.49 -11.58
CA LYS A 2 -16.75 -30.81 -12.54
C LYS A 2 -15.75 -29.93 -11.78
N GLN A 3 -14.48 -30.33 -11.78
CA GLN A 3 -13.35 -29.41 -11.53
C GLN A 3 -13.26 -28.47 -12.74
N HIS A 4 -13.92 -27.31 -12.67
CA HIS A 4 -13.76 -26.25 -13.66
C HIS A 4 -12.62 -25.29 -13.23
N ASP A 5 -11.57 -25.22 -14.06
CA ASP A 5 -10.84 -24.02 -14.49
C ASP A 5 -10.36 -22.96 -13.47
N ASN A 6 -10.12 -23.31 -12.21
CA ASN A 6 -9.60 -22.37 -11.21
C ASN A 6 -8.18 -21.81 -11.56
N VAL A 7 -7.44 -22.45 -12.47
CA VAL A 7 -6.13 -21.98 -12.94
C VAL A 7 -6.25 -20.89 -14.02
N GLY A 8 -7.29 -20.94 -14.84
CA GLY A 8 -7.56 -19.93 -15.88
C GLY A 8 -7.90 -18.58 -15.27
N THR A 9 -8.81 -18.57 -14.29
CA THR A 9 -9.22 -17.36 -13.54
C THR A 9 -8.06 -16.76 -12.73
N ARG A 10 -7.14 -17.58 -12.23
CA ARG A 10 -5.91 -17.10 -11.55
C ARG A 10 -4.97 -16.35 -12.47
N SER A 11 -4.92 -16.74 -13.74
CA SER A 11 -4.00 -16.11 -14.68
C SER A 11 -4.49 -14.74 -15.17
N SER A 12 -5.80 -14.49 -15.10
CA SER A 12 -6.41 -13.19 -15.43
C SER A 12 -6.44 -12.20 -14.26
N LEU A 13 -6.46 -12.67 -13.02
CA LEU A 13 -6.35 -11.80 -11.84
C LEU A 13 -5.03 -11.02 -11.88
N ARG A 14 -5.10 -9.70 -11.68
CA ARG A 14 -3.94 -8.81 -11.64
C ARG A 14 -3.86 -8.10 -10.30
N LEU A 15 -2.73 -8.22 -9.64
CA LEU A 15 -2.45 -7.66 -8.33
C LEU A 15 -1.36 -6.61 -8.49
N GLY A 16 -1.64 -5.35 -8.13
CA GLY A 16 -0.67 -4.27 -8.15
C GLY A 16 0.03 -4.13 -6.80
N PHE A 17 1.32 -3.82 -6.81
CA PHE A 17 2.12 -3.62 -5.61
C PHE A 17 2.94 -2.34 -5.76
N PHE A 18 2.75 -1.37 -4.87
CA PHE A 18 3.49 -0.12 -4.83
C PHE A 18 4.29 0.00 -3.53
N THR A 19 5.56 0.37 -3.63
CA THR A 19 6.42 0.75 -2.49
C THR A 19 7.37 1.87 -2.90
N ALA A 20 7.82 2.65 -1.94
CA ALA A 20 8.78 3.72 -2.14
C ALA A 20 9.98 3.57 -1.21
N LEU A 21 11.18 3.76 -1.76
CA LEU A 21 12.42 3.78 -1.01
C LEU A 21 12.87 5.23 -0.78
N PRO A 22 13.18 5.62 0.46
CA PRO A 22 13.79 6.92 0.72
C PRO A 22 15.23 6.96 0.20
N LEU A 23 15.64 8.13 -0.27
CA LEU A 23 17.00 8.43 -0.70
C LEU A 23 17.71 9.28 0.36
N ALA A 24 19.04 9.21 0.39
CA ALA A 24 19.86 9.94 1.38
C ALA A 24 19.71 11.47 1.30
N ASP A 25 19.23 11.98 0.17
CA ASP A 25 19.04 13.40 -0.12
C ASP A 25 17.63 13.92 0.21
N GLY A 26 16.81 13.11 0.89
CA GLY A 26 15.42 13.46 1.24
C GLY A 26 14.41 13.21 0.13
N GLY A 27 14.83 12.70 -1.02
CA GLY A 27 13.94 12.24 -2.08
C GLY A 27 13.45 10.81 -1.88
N TYR A 28 12.64 10.34 -2.83
CA TYR A 28 12.12 8.98 -2.89
C TYR A 28 12.26 8.42 -4.29
N VAL A 29 12.37 7.09 -4.39
CA VAL A 29 12.14 6.35 -5.64
C VAL A 29 10.99 5.37 -5.43
N GLY A 30 10.04 5.38 -6.35
CA GLY A 30 8.84 4.53 -6.29
C GLY A 30 8.95 3.39 -7.29
N GLY A 31 8.43 2.23 -6.92
CA GLY A 31 8.27 1.09 -7.80
C GLY A 31 6.85 0.56 -7.76
N TYR A 32 6.34 0.19 -8.93
CA TYR A 32 5.03 -0.43 -9.11
C TYR A 32 5.17 -1.72 -9.91
N LEU A 33 4.77 -2.83 -9.31
CA LEU A 33 4.84 -4.17 -9.89
C LEU A 33 3.43 -4.72 -10.02
N ILE A 34 3.08 -5.20 -11.21
CA ILE A 34 1.85 -5.95 -11.44
C ILE A 34 2.20 -7.43 -11.54
N LEU A 35 1.56 -8.24 -10.72
CA LEU A 35 1.62 -9.69 -10.77
C LEU A 35 0.31 -10.25 -11.29
N ASN A 36 0.35 -11.41 -11.94
CA ASN A 36 -0.85 -12.21 -12.13
C ASN A 36 -1.20 -13.00 -10.86
N GLY A 37 -2.37 -13.64 -10.80
CA GLY A 37 -2.81 -14.45 -9.65
C GLY A 37 -2.05 -15.76 -9.42
N VAL A 38 -0.97 -16.03 -10.16
CA VAL A 38 0.02 -17.08 -9.82
C VAL A 38 1.38 -16.49 -9.40
N GLY A 39 1.48 -15.17 -9.24
CA GLY A 39 2.66 -14.47 -8.71
C GLY A 39 3.76 -14.17 -9.73
N ARG A 40 3.47 -14.31 -11.03
CA ARG A 40 4.42 -13.97 -12.10
C ARG A 40 4.35 -12.47 -12.41
N PRO A 41 5.50 -11.78 -12.51
CA PRO A 41 5.55 -10.41 -13.01
C PRO A 41 4.94 -10.26 -14.39
N VAL A 42 4.02 -9.30 -14.52
CA VAL A 42 3.38 -8.89 -15.78
C VAL A 42 4.02 -7.60 -16.29
N GLU A 43 4.10 -6.59 -15.41
CA GLU A 43 4.70 -5.29 -15.70
C GLU A 43 5.43 -4.76 -14.47
N PHE A 44 6.49 -3.98 -14.71
CA PHE A 44 7.20 -3.26 -13.67
C PHE A 44 7.51 -1.85 -14.16
N HIS A 45 7.21 -0.86 -13.32
CA HIS A 45 7.50 0.55 -13.55
C HIS A 45 8.21 1.12 -12.33
N CYS A 46 9.11 2.06 -12.54
CA CYS A 46 9.73 2.83 -11.46
C CYS A 46 9.81 4.31 -11.83
N THR A 47 9.87 5.17 -10.81
CA THR A 47 10.14 6.59 -11.00
C THR A 47 11.64 6.82 -11.17
N THR A 48 12.02 7.97 -11.73
CA THR A 48 13.30 8.59 -11.37
C THR A 48 13.23 9.09 -9.93
N PRO A 49 14.36 9.44 -9.29
CA PRO A 49 14.33 10.14 -7.99
C PRO A 49 13.35 11.32 -8.00
N VAL A 50 12.40 11.32 -7.07
CA VAL A 50 11.44 12.38 -6.83
C VAL A 50 11.87 13.11 -5.57
N ARG A 51 12.25 14.38 -5.71
CA ARG A 51 12.66 15.22 -4.57
C ARG A 51 11.61 16.30 -4.33
N PRO A 52 11.11 16.46 -3.10
CA PRO A 52 10.27 17.61 -2.79
C PRO A 52 11.06 18.90 -2.96
N THR A 53 10.38 19.93 -3.48
CA THR A 53 10.93 21.28 -3.48
C THR A 53 10.88 21.87 -2.08
N ARG A 54 11.73 22.86 -1.78
CA ARG A 54 11.68 23.59 -0.50
C ARG A 54 10.30 24.20 -0.23
N ALA A 55 9.62 24.66 -1.28
CA ALA A 55 8.26 25.17 -1.17
C ALA A 55 7.29 24.06 -0.73
N GLN A 56 7.36 22.86 -1.33
CA GLN A 56 6.52 21.73 -0.92
C GLN A 56 6.80 21.31 0.53
N GLU A 57 8.07 21.27 0.96
CA GLU A 57 8.41 20.96 2.36
C GLU A 57 7.73 21.92 3.35
N ILE A 58 7.75 23.22 3.04
CA ILE A 58 7.15 24.25 3.88
C ILE A 58 5.61 24.17 3.85
N LEU A 59 5.03 24.00 2.67
CA LEU A 59 3.59 24.07 2.47
C LEU A 59 2.86 22.81 2.95
N TYR A 60 3.42 21.64 2.71
CA TYR A 60 2.80 20.37 3.08
C TYR A 60 3.15 19.94 4.51
N GLY A 61 4.34 20.28 5.00
CA GLY A 61 4.77 19.93 6.37
C GLY A 61 4.55 18.43 6.66
N PRO A 62 3.77 18.05 7.68
CA PRO A 62 3.50 16.64 8.02
C PRO A 62 2.81 15.84 6.90
N THR A 63 2.11 16.48 5.98
CA THR A 63 1.36 15.82 4.89
C THR A 63 2.20 15.61 3.63
N LEU A 64 3.48 16.01 3.67
CA LEU A 64 4.38 15.90 2.51
C LEU A 64 4.54 14.46 2.03
N LYS A 65 4.79 13.52 2.96
CA LYS A 65 5.04 12.12 2.61
C LYS A 65 3.78 11.43 2.05
N PRO A 66 2.57 11.60 2.65
CA PRO A 66 1.33 11.13 2.04
C PRO A 66 1.05 11.69 0.64
N TYR A 67 1.29 13.00 0.45
CA TYR A 67 1.14 13.63 -0.85
C TYR A 67 2.12 13.05 -1.89
N LEU A 68 3.42 12.96 -1.55
CA LEU A 68 4.42 12.45 -2.48
C LEU A 68 4.14 11.00 -2.89
N LEU A 69 3.82 10.13 -1.93
CA LEU A 69 3.73 8.69 -2.18
C LEU A 69 2.37 8.32 -2.78
N GLY A 70 1.28 8.68 -2.10
CA GLY A 70 -0.07 8.25 -2.46
C GLY A 70 -0.77 9.12 -3.49
N GLU A 71 -0.44 10.42 -3.57
CA GLU A 71 -1.12 11.35 -4.50
C GLU A 71 -0.28 11.71 -5.74
N GLN A 72 1.05 11.59 -5.66
CA GLN A 72 1.94 11.95 -6.78
C GLN A 72 2.60 10.72 -7.44
N MET A 73 3.36 9.93 -6.69
CA MET A 73 4.18 8.85 -7.25
C MET A 73 3.36 7.63 -7.68
N ALA A 74 2.52 7.10 -6.77
CA ALA A 74 1.73 5.92 -7.08
C ALA A 74 0.76 6.15 -8.26
N PRO A 75 -0.05 7.24 -8.31
CA PRO A 75 -0.96 7.47 -9.43
C PRO A 75 -0.23 7.62 -10.77
N ALA A 76 0.94 8.27 -10.79
CA ALA A 76 1.74 8.40 -12.00
C ALA A 76 2.24 7.05 -12.53
N LEU A 77 2.65 6.13 -11.65
CA LEU A 77 3.07 4.78 -12.06
C LEU A 77 1.88 3.92 -12.50
N ILE A 78 0.73 4.04 -11.83
CA ILE A 78 -0.50 3.32 -12.19
C ILE A 78 -1.01 3.78 -13.56
N ALA A 79 -1.09 5.10 -13.80
CA ALA A 79 -1.52 5.67 -15.08
C ALA A 79 -0.59 5.29 -16.24
N LYS A 80 0.68 4.99 -15.96
CA LYS A 80 1.65 4.51 -16.96
C LYS A 80 1.49 3.02 -17.28
N ALA A 81 0.92 2.24 -16.36
CA ALA A 81 0.73 0.81 -16.56
C ALA A 81 -0.27 0.55 -17.69
N LYS A 82 0.02 -0.47 -18.51
CA LYS A 82 -0.88 -0.86 -19.61
C LYS A 82 -1.93 -1.86 -19.14
N SER A 83 -1.60 -2.61 -18.09
CA SER A 83 -2.49 -3.57 -17.45
C SER A 83 -3.10 -2.96 -16.19
N ALA A 84 -4.42 -2.93 -16.07
CA ALA A 84 -5.11 -2.55 -14.84
C ALA A 84 -5.01 -3.67 -13.79
N ALA A 85 -4.81 -3.30 -12.52
CA ALA A 85 -4.88 -4.21 -11.39
C ALA A 85 -6.31 -4.23 -10.82
N GLU A 86 -6.73 -5.37 -10.28
CA GLU A 86 -8.02 -5.49 -9.60
C GLU A 86 -7.97 -4.98 -8.15
N ILE A 87 -6.76 -4.95 -7.59
CA ILE A 87 -6.44 -4.48 -6.24
C ILE A 87 -5.00 -3.99 -6.22
N ILE A 88 -4.74 -2.94 -5.44
CA ILE A 88 -3.42 -2.34 -5.25
C ILE A 88 -3.00 -2.49 -3.81
N PHE A 89 -1.83 -3.10 -3.60
CA PHE A 89 -1.20 -3.22 -2.30
C PHE A 89 -0.12 -2.17 -2.11
N VAL A 90 -0.04 -1.61 -0.92
CA VAL A 90 1.01 -0.68 -0.50
C VAL A 90 1.74 -1.20 0.74
N SER A 91 2.97 -0.74 0.97
CA SER A 91 3.73 -1.10 2.18
C SER A 91 3.89 0.04 3.20
N GLU A 92 3.66 1.27 2.78
CA GLU A 92 3.81 2.50 3.55
C GLU A 92 2.43 3.05 3.91
N TRP A 93 2.25 3.46 5.17
CA TRP A 93 0.97 4.03 5.61
C TRP A 93 0.61 5.29 4.83
N GLU A 94 1.63 6.09 4.53
CA GLU A 94 1.47 7.33 3.78
C GLU A 94 0.97 7.10 2.36
N ALA A 95 1.20 5.91 1.78
CA ALA A 95 0.67 5.57 0.47
C ALA A 95 -0.82 5.19 0.49
N LEU A 96 -1.45 5.03 1.67
CA LEU A 96 -2.90 4.75 1.76
C LEU A 96 -3.77 5.90 1.25
N THR A 97 -3.26 7.14 1.16
CA THR A 97 -3.99 8.24 0.50
C THR A 97 -4.25 7.98 -0.97
N LEU A 98 -3.55 7.00 -1.58
CA LEU A 98 -3.85 6.49 -2.92
C LEU A 98 -5.33 6.10 -3.08
N SER A 99 -5.96 5.56 -2.02
CA SER A 99 -7.36 5.15 -2.06
C SER A 99 -8.35 6.30 -2.29
N GLN A 100 -7.89 7.55 -2.19
CA GLN A 100 -8.71 8.74 -2.43
C GLN A 100 -8.58 9.27 -3.87
N VAL A 101 -7.63 8.74 -4.64
CA VAL A 101 -7.30 9.22 -5.99
C VAL A 101 -7.43 8.16 -7.08
N VAL A 102 -7.67 6.89 -6.71
CA VAL A 102 -7.94 5.79 -7.65
C VAL A 102 -9.24 5.06 -7.28
N ASP A 103 -9.86 4.42 -8.26
CA ASP A 103 -11.10 3.66 -8.08
C ASP A 103 -10.82 2.22 -7.60
N GLU A 104 -9.64 1.69 -7.90
CA GLU A 104 -9.21 0.37 -7.48
C GLU A 104 -9.10 0.27 -5.95
N PRO A 105 -9.53 -0.84 -5.33
CA PRO A 105 -9.32 -1.08 -3.91
C PRO A 105 -7.83 -1.00 -3.55
N VAL A 106 -7.51 -0.24 -2.50
CA VAL A 106 -6.16 -0.12 -1.95
C VAL A 106 -6.09 -0.77 -0.58
N ALA A 107 -5.05 -1.56 -0.33
CA ALA A 107 -4.81 -2.15 0.98
C ALA A 107 -3.33 -2.05 1.36
N LEU A 108 -3.05 -1.69 2.60
CA LEU A 108 -1.70 -1.79 3.15
C LEU A 108 -1.46 -3.22 3.61
N VAL A 109 -0.30 -3.79 3.26
CA VAL A 109 0.15 -5.09 3.78
C VAL A 109 1.00 -4.85 5.01
N VAL A 110 0.54 -5.34 6.17
CA VAL A 110 1.22 -5.13 7.44
C VAL A 110 2.42 -6.06 7.54
N SER A 111 3.61 -5.47 7.51
CA SER A 111 4.86 -6.11 7.90
C SER A 111 5.09 -5.98 9.41
N PRO A 112 6.02 -6.76 10.01
CA PRO A 112 6.35 -6.64 11.43
C PRO A 112 6.78 -5.22 11.85
N GLU A 113 7.47 -4.50 10.97
CA GLU A 113 7.85 -3.09 11.10
C GLU A 113 6.63 -2.16 11.12
N THR A 114 5.64 -2.38 10.25
CA THR A 114 4.41 -1.59 10.22
C THR A 114 3.53 -1.88 11.44
N SER A 115 3.45 -3.14 11.88
CA SER A 115 2.66 -3.54 13.05
C SER A 115 3.08 -2.80 14.33
N ALA A 116 4.35 -2.41 14.47
CA ALA A 116 4.85 -1.67 15.62
C ALA A 116 4.42 -0.19 15.65
N ALA A 117 3.96 0.35 14.52
CA ALA A 117 3.53 1.75 14.36
C ALA A 117 2.01 1.95 14.44
N VAL A 118 1.25 0.87 14.68
CA VAL A 118 -0.22 0.91 14.76
C VAL A 118 -0.67 0.99 16.21
N GLU A 119 -1.45 2.02 16.54
CA GLU A 119 -2.25 2.00 17.78
C GLU A 119 -3.62 1.40 17.47
N HIS A 120 -4.03 0.44 18.30
CA HIS A 120 -5.33 -0.21 18.20
C HIS A 120 -6.32 0.52 19.11
N GLU A 121 -7.31 1.19 18.52
CA GLU A 121 -8.45 1.69 19.27
C GLU A 121 -9.48 0.56 19.37
N SER A 122 -9.54 -0.06 20.56
CA SER A 122 -10.40 -1.22 20.79
C SER A 122 -11.86 -0.75 20.93
N ALA A 123 -12.65 -0.93 19.88
CA ALA A 123 -14.10 -0.79 19.95
C ALA A 123 -14.66 -1.93 20.81
N ALA A 124 -15.31 -1.59 21.92
CA ALA A 124 -16.08 -2.55 22.69
C ALA A 124 -17.20 -3.10 21.78
N SER A 125 -17.21 -4.42 21.59
CA SER A 125 -18.10 -5.26 20.77
C SER A 125 -17.66 -5.52 19.31
N GLY A 126 -17.15 -6.75 19.08
CA GLY A 126 -17.34 -7.58 17.88
C GLY A 126 -16.92 -7.07 16.50
N GLU A 127 -15.79 -7.60 16.02
CA GLU A 127 -15.43 -7.86 14.60
C GLU A 127 -14.80 -6.78 13.69
N SER A 128 -14.47 -5.57 14.14
CA SER A 128 -13.53 -4.73 13.36
C SER A 128 -12.69 -3.82 14.24
N THR A 129 -11.36 -4.03 14.24
CA THR A 129 -10.44 -3.14 14.94
C THR A 129 -10.06 -1.99 14.03
N ARG A 130 -10.47 -0.78 14.42
CA ARG A 130 -10.07 0.47 13.78
C ARG A 130 -8.61 0.75 14.13
N CYS A 131 -7.81 1.03 13.11
CA CYS A 131 -6.40 1.36 13.24
C CYS A 131 -6.19 2.82 12.88
N VAL A 132 -5.49 3.54 13.75
CA VAL A 132 -5.04 4.91 13.52
C VAL A 132 -3.53 4.91 13.50
N TYR A 133 -2.95 5.59 12.52
CA TYR A 133 -1.51 5.75 12.42
C TYR A 133 -0.98 6.59 13.57
N SER A 134 0.00 6.08 14.31
CA SER A 134 0.74 6.82 15.32
C SER A 134 2.22 6.79 14.94
N PRO A 135 2.81 7.91 14.47
CA PRO A 135 4.23 7.90 14.14
C PRO A 135 5.05 7.63 15.41
N ILE A 136 6.01 6.71 15.30
CA ILE A 136 6.96 6.39 16.38
C ILE A 136 7.71 7.68 16.74
N GLY A 137 7.36 8.28 17.89
CA GLY A 137 7.85 9.58 18.33
C GLY A 137 6.77 10.58 18.78
N ALA A 138 5.50 10.33 18.48
CA ALA A 138 4.38 11.20 18.89
C ALA A 138 3.97 11.09 20.38
N ARG A 139 4.67 10.28 21.20
CA ARG A 139 4.34 10.11 22.62
C ARG A 139 4.89 11.20 23.56
N ALA A 140 5.47 12.29 23.05
CA ALA A 140 6.10 13.30 23.92
C ALA A 140 5.93 14.76 23.42
N ALA A 141 4.75 15.33 23.64
CA ALA A 141 4.56 16.73 24.09
C ALA A 141 3.04 17.00 24.14
N GLY A 142 2.52 17.36 25.31
CA GLY A 142 1.09 17.48 25.62
C GLY A 142 0.27 18.55 24.90
N THR A 143 0.51 18.83 23.62
CA THR A 143 -0.27 19.79 22.80
C THR A 143 -0.29 19.47 21.29
N ALA A 144 0.01 18.24 20.86
CA ALA A 144 0.00 17.88 19.43
C ALA A 144 -1.02 16.78 19.07
N LEU A 145 -2.28 16.97 19.48
CA LEU A 145 -3.43 16.43 18.74
C LEU A 145 -3.68 17.32 17.51
N LEU A 146 -2.67 17.51 16.68
CA LEU A 146 -2.94 17.65 15.25
C LEU A 146 -2.97 16.20 14.78
N GLU A 147 -4.12 15.56 15.01
CA GLU A 147 -4.46 14.30 14.36
C GLU A 147 -4.00 14.43 12.91
N CYS A 148 -3.13 13.53 12.45
CA CYS A 148 -2.83 13.41 11.03
C CYS A 148 -4.09 12.92 10.31
N GLY A 149 -5.15 13.73 10.28
CA GLY A 149 -6.45 13.46 9.65
C GLY A 149 -6.40 13.40 8.12
N VAL A 150 -5.19 13.30 7.56
CA VAL A 150 -4.94 13.07 6.14
C VAL A 150 -4.93 11.59 5.82
N LEU A 151 -4.51 10.74 6.77
CA LEU A 151 -4.50 9.30 6.55
C LEU A 151 -5.89 8.73 6.84
N PRO A 152 -6.43 7.86 5.96
CA PRO A 152 -7.75 7.30 6.16
C PRO A 152 -7.75 6.39 7.39
N ALA A 153 -8.86 6.42 8.14
CA ALA A 153 -9.14 5.37 9.12
C ALA A 153 -9.18 4.01 8.41
N CYS A 154 -8.62 2.99 9.05
CA CYS A 154 -8.49 1.67 8.43
C CYS A 154 -9.14 0.59 9.28
N GLN A 155 -9.71 -0.40 8.59
CA GLN A 155 -10.12 -1.66 9.20
C GLN A 155 -9.09 -2.75 8.93
N THR A 156 -8.89 -3.62 9.92
CA THR A 156 -7.99 -4.75 9.81
C THR A 156 -8.68 -5.95 9.16
N LEU A 157 -8.02 -6.54 8.18
CA LEU A 157 -8.48 -7.72 7.47
C LEU A 157 -7.41 -8.81 7.46
N GLN A 158 -7.73 -9.98 8.00
CA GLN A 158 -6.85 -11.15 7.97
C GLN A 158 -7.18 -12.06 6.80
N ILE A 159 -6.18 -12.36 5.98
CA ILE A 159 -6.31 -13.30 4.84
C ILE A 159 -5.14 -14.27 4.86
N GLY A 160 -5.41 -15.47 5.39
CA GLY A 160 -4.39 -16.49 5.60
C GLY A 160 -3.30 -15.99 6.53
N ARG A 161 -2.08 -15.83 6.01
CA ARG A 161 -0.93 -15.28 6.78
C ARG A 161 -0.77 -13.77 6.65
N ASN A 162 -1.54 -13.13 5.77
CA ASN A 162 -1.39 -11.72 5.49
C ASN A 162 -2.36 -10.92 6.34
N THR A 163 -1.84 -9.92 7.03
CA THR A 163 -2.62 -8.89 7.70
C THR A 163 -2.69 -7.68 6.79
N LEU A 164 -3.90 -7.25 6.47
CA LEU A 164 -4.16 -6.08 5.61
C LEU A 164 -4.86 -4.99 6.41
N LEU A 165 -4.57 -3.74 6.04
CA LEU A 165 -5.34 -2.58 6.48
C LEU A 165 -6.00 -1.95 5.27
N VAL A 166 -7.32 -1.82 5.35
CA VAL A 166 -8.15 -1.33 4.25
C VAL A 166 -8.79 -0.01 4.69
N PRO A 167 -8.63 1.09 3.94
CA PRO A 167 -9.29 2.36 4.20
C PRO A 167 -10.82 2.21 4.33
N GLU A 168 -11.37 2.77 5.40
CA GLU A 168 -12.82 2.80 5.67
C GLU A 168 -13.60 3.62 4.63
N SER A 169 -12.94 4.53 3.93
CA SER A 169 -13.53 5.34 2.85
C SER A 169 -14.05 4.49 1.70
N SER A 170 -13.60 3.23 1.59
CA SER A 170 -14.07 2.27 0.62
C SER A 170 -15.01 1.27 1.29
N VAL A 171 -16.31 1.61 1.40
CA VAL A 171 -17.34 0.74 2.02
C VAL A 171 -17.41 -0.65 1.36
N GLU A 172 -17.15 -0.72 0.05
CA GLU A 172 -17.04 -1.98 -0.70
C GLU A 172 -15.61 -2.54 -0.77
N GLY A 173 -14.62 -1.78 -0.29
CA GLY A 173 -13.20 -2.12 -0.41
C GLY A 173 -12.86 -3.41 0.30
N ILE A 174 -13.27 -3.57 1.57
CA ILE A 174 -13.03 -4.78 2.35
C ILE A 174 -13.66 -6.00 1.68
N THR A 175 -14.93 -5.90 1.26
CA THR A 175 -15.64 -7.00 0.60
C THR A 175 -14.95 -7.38 -0.70
N ARG A 176 -14.59 -6.41 -1.55
CA ARG A 176 -13.85 -6.67 -2.80
C ARG A 176 -12.48 -7.30 -2.54
N VAL A 177 -11.73 -6.78 -1.56
CA VAL A 177 -10.41 -7.35 -1.16
C VAL A 177 -10.58 -8.79 -0.69
N GLN A 178 -11.58 -9.07 0.15
CA GLN A 178 -11.90 -10.41 0.62
C GLN A 178 -12.29 -11.34 -0.54
N GLU A 179 -13.17 -10.92 -1.44
CA GLU A 179 -13.61 -11.70 -2.59
C GLU A 179 -12.44 -12.03 -3.53
N TYR A 180 -11.57 -11.04 -3.81
CA TYR A 180 -10.39 -11.19 -4.66
C TYR A 180 -9.21 -11.89 -4.02
N LEU A 181 -9.20 -12.17 -2.72
CA LEU A 181 -8.07 -12.83 -2.06
C LEU A 181 -8.44 -14.11 -1.30
N SER A 182 -9.69 -14.29 -0.89
CA SER A 182 -10.17 -15.46 -0.15
C SER A 182 -9.86 -16.80 -0.86
N PRO A 183 -10.02 -16.93 -2.19
CA PRO A 183 -9.62 -18.15 -2.91
C PRO A 183 -8.11 -18.45 -2.87
N TRP A 184 -7.29 -17.50 -2.43
CA TRP A 184 -5.82 -17.52 -2.50
C TRP A 184 -5.12 -17.32 -1.16
N ALA A 185 -5.90 -17.25 -0.07
CA ALA A 185 -5.43 -16.88 1.26
C ALA A 185 -4.24 -17.70 1.78
N GLY A 186 -4.16 -18.99 1.44
CA GLY A 186 -3.08 -19.88 1.91
C GLY A 186 -1.81 -19.91 1.05
N ALA A 187 -1.82 -19.35 -0.17
CA ALA A 187 -0.75 -19.57 -1.14
C ALA A 187 0.18 -18.37 -1.33
N PHE A 188 -0.31 -17.15 -1.10
CA PHE A 188 0.40 -15.94 -1.48
C PHE A 188 1.05 -15.25 -0.28
N ASP A 189 2.34 -14.95 -0.39
CA ASP A 189 3.01 -14.01 0.49
C ASP A 189 2.83 -12.61 -0.09
N LEU A 190 2.00 -11.76 0.51
CA LEU A 190 1.79 -10.41 -0.03
C LEU A 190 2.97 -9.47 0.30
N LEU A 191 3.88 -9.86 1.18
CA LEU A 191 5.08 -9.08 1.50
C LEU A 191 6.22 -9.33 0.50
N GLU A 192 6.35 -10.55 -0.02
CA GLU A 192 7.42 -10.94 -0.94
C GLU A 192 7.54 -10.05 -2.20
N PRO A 193 6.45 -9.63 -2.86
CA PRO A 193 6.51 -8.73 -4.01
C PRO A 193 7.18 -7.38 -3.71
N PHE A 194 6.98 -6.82 -2.52
CA PHE A 194 7.68 -5.59 -2.13
C PHE A 194 9.18 -5.79 -2.04
N GLY A 195 9.64 -6.96 -1.56
CA GLY A 195 11.05 -7.33 -1.59
C GLY A 195 11.64 -7.34 -3.00
N ARG A 196 10.90 -7.88 -3.99
CA ARG A 196 11.31 -7.83 -5.40
C ARG A 196 11.42 -6.41 -5.94
N ILE A 197 10.44 -5.56 -5.63
CA ILE A 197 10.45 -4.16 -6.05
C ILE A 197 11.68 -3.46 -5.48
N ARG A 198 11.92 -3.58 -4.16
CA ARG A 198 13.05 -2.92 -3.50
C ARG A 198 14.38 -3.34 -4.11
N ALA A 199 14.59 -4.64 -4.33
CA ALA A 199 15.79 -5.16 -4.98
C ALA A 199 15.97 -4.60 -6.41
N ALA A 200 14.89 -4.47 -7.18
CA ALA A 200 14.94 -3.89 -8.53
C ALA A 200 15.27 -2.39 -8.51
N LEU A 201 14.70 -1.63 -7.56
CA LEU A 201 14.98 -0.22 -7.37
C LEU A 201 16.43 0.03 -6.95
N GLU A 202 16.94 -0.74 -5.98
CA GLU A 202 18.34 -0.67 -5.54
C GLU A 202 19.31 -0.98 -6.68
N GLU A 203 19.00 -1.97 -7.53
CA GLU A 203 19.79 -2.28 -8.71
C GLU A 203 19.78 -1.13 -9.74
N ALA A 204 18.62 -0.52 -9.98
CA ALA A 204 18.49 0.62 -10.88
C ALA A 204 19.30 1.83 -10.39
N LEU A 205 19.28 2.10 -9.08
CA LEU A 205 20.05 3.18 -8.45
C LEU A 205 21.56 2.95 -8.48
N ARG A 206 22.04 1.70 -8.47
CA ARG A 206 23.47 1.40 -8.59
C ARG A 206 24.04 1.62 -9.99
N ARG A 207 23.19 1.55 -11.02
CA ARG A 207 23.59 1.64 -12.43
C ARG A 207 23.40 3.03 -13.04
N GLY A 208 22.62 3.90 -12.40
CA GLY A 208 22.39 5.29 -12.81
C GLY A 208 23.38 6.24 -12.16
#